data_AF-A0A359MXI0-F1
#
_entry.id   AF-A0A359MXI0-F1
#
_cell.length_a   1.000
_cell.length_b   1.000
_cell.length_c   1.000
_cell.angle_alpha   90.00
_cell.angle_beta   90.00
_cell.angle_gamma   90.00
#
_symmetry.space_group_name_H-M   'P 1'
#
loop_
_entity.id
_entity.type
_entity.pdbx_description
1 polymer ?
#
loop_
_entity_poly.entity_id
_entity_poly.type
_entity_poly.pdbx_seq_one_letter_code
_entity_poly.pdbx_strand_id
1 'polypeptide(L)'
;MDVFADIGARNKGVVIHHWDTDGIVSAAILRNYFRQEYPGITVDLFMPTITNYYLTPDQYDYLQAQGYEFIITCDLNFPGDTVQGLAQRWPGQVYFFDHHHHPAPHANVHYYNMEHPACASHIAERLALPFDVLPVIAMVGDREEGIQQDKLYYPHVQAVMAEHGLTFSQLLEARR
;
A
#
# COMPACT_ATOMS: atom_id res chain seq x y z
N MET A 1 -5.59 -19.46 1.50
CA MET A 1 -6.76 -18.61 1.80
C MET A 1 -6.46 -17.27 1.16
N ASP A 2 -7.41 -16.68 0.44
CA ASP A 2 -7.23 -15.35 -0.15
C ASP A 2 -7.18 -14.30 0.98
N VAL A 3 -6.09 -13.54 1.05
CA VAL A 3 -5.87 -12.52 2.09
C VAL A 3 -6.94 -11.45 2.06
N PHE A 4 -7.43 -11.08 0.88
CA PHE A 4 -8.44 -10.03 0.76
C PHE A 4 -9.81 -10.52 1.21
N ALA A 5 -10.11 -11.80 1.02
CA ALA A 5 -11.32 -12.41 1.58
C ALA A 5 -11.27 -12.52 3.11
N ASP A 6 -10.10 -12.84 3.69
CA ASP A 6 -9.91 -12.85 5.15
C ASP A 6 -10.06 -11.44 5.76
N ILE A 7 -9.52 -10.42 5.09
CA ILE A 7 -9.73 -9.03 5.48
C ILE A 7 -11.20 -8.62 5.32
N GLY A 8 -11.82 -8.97 4.18
CA GLY A 8 -13.20 -8.66 3.85
C GLY A 8 -14.25 -9.28 4.78
N ALA A 9 -13.88 -10.30 5.56
CA ALA A 9 -14.71 -10.91 6.59
C ALA A 9 -14.73 -10.14 7.93
N ARG A 10 -13.99 -9.03 8.02
CA ARG A 10 -13.85 -8.18 9.22
C ARG A 10 -14.71 -6.92 9.11
N ASN A 11 -14.93 -6.24 10.23
CA ASN A 11 -15.80 -5.05 10.24
C ASN A 11 -15.05 -3.74 10.05
N LYS A 12 -13.89 -3.58 10.70
CA LYS A 12 -13.18 -2.29 10.72
C LYS A 12 -11.67 -2.49 10.71
N GLY A 13 -10.96 -1.75 9.87
CA GLY A 13 -9.50 -1.75 9.85
C GLY A 13 -8.92 -0.44 9.34
N VAL A 14 -7.60 -0.41 9.27
CA VAL A 14 -6.84 0.77 8.82
C VAL A 14 -5.76 0.38 7.84
N VAL A 15 -5.58 1.20 6.81
CA VAL A 15 -4.41 1.16 5.94
C VAL A 15 -3.42 2.21 6.43
N ILE A 16 -2.26 1.76 6.88
CA ILE A 16 -1.11 2.58 7.22
C ILE A 16 -0.24 2.71 5.98
N HIS A 17 -0.04 3.92 5.46
CA HIS A 17 0.64 4.12 4.19
C HIS A 17 1.74 5.18 4.25
N HIS A 18 2.72 5.06 3.35
CA HIS A 18 3.74 6.07 3.14
C HIS A 18 3.15 7.35 2.52
N TRP A 19 3.85 8.47 2.70
CA TRP A 19 3.32 9.79 2.35
C TRP A 19 3.50 10.16 0.87
N ASP A 20 4.28 9.41 0.10
CA ASP A 20 4.50 9.71 -1.30
C ASP A 20 3.41 9.09 -2.20
N THR A 21 3.62 9.21 -3.52
CA THR A 21 2.65 8.79 -4.52
C THR A 21 2.35 7.30 -4.43
N ASP A 22 3.34 6.44 -4.19
CA ASP A 22 3.10 5.00 -4.16
C ASP A 22 2.27 4.58 -2.95
N GLY A 23 2.64 5.05 -1.74
CA GLY A 23 1.84 4.83 -0.54
C GLY A 23 0.41 5.35 -0.64
N ILE A 24 0.21 6.58 -1.13
CA ILE A 24 -1.13 7.19 -1.28
C ILE A 24 -1.97 6.41 -2.29
N VAL A 25 -1.41 6.07 -3.45
CA VAL A 25 -2.13 5.32 -4.48
C VAL A 25 -2.47 3.91 -3.98
N SER A 26 -1.52 3.23 -3.33
CA SER A 26 -1.72 1.91 -2.73
C SER A 26 -2.91 1.92 -1.76
N ALA A 27 -2.95 2.92 -0.87
CA ALA A 27 -4.05 3.11 0.08
C ALA A 27 -5.39 3.39 -0.61
N ALA A 28 -5.38 4.21 -1.67
CA ALA A 28 -6.57 4.53 -2.45
C ALA A 28 -7.13 3.29 -3.17
N ILE A 29 -6.28 2.48 -3.80
CA ILE A 29 -6.66 1.24 -4.48
C ILE A 29 -7.33 0.29 -3.48
N LEU A 30 -6.69 0.01 -2.34
CA LEU A 30 -7.23 -0.90 -1.32
C LEU A 30 -8.55 -0.40 -0.74
N ARG A 31 -8.63 0.88 -0.37
CA ARG A 31 -9.86 1.45 0.20
C ARG A 31 -11.01 1.38 -0.81
N ASN A 32 -10.75 1.67 -2.08
CA ASN A 32 -11.77 1.59 -3.12
C ASN A 32 -12.22 0.15 -3.37
N TYR A 33 -11.27 -0.78 -3.46
CA TYR A 33 -11.53 -2.21 -3.61
C TYR A 33 -12.42 -2.73 -2.46
N PHE A 34 -12.02 -2.51 -1.21
CA PHE A 34 -12.79 -3.00 -0.06
C PHE A 34 -14.18 -2.36 0.02
N ARG A 35 -14.31 -1.07 -0.31
CA ARG A 35 -15.62 -0.40 -0.35
C ARG A 35 -16.55 -0.99 -1.42
N GLN A 36 -16.01 -1.44 -2.55
CA GLN A 36 -16.79 -1.99 -3.66
C GLN A 36 -17.14 -3.47 -3.42
N GLU A 37 -16.15 -4.29 -3.08
CA GLU A 37 -16.30 -5.75 -2.97
C GLU A 37 -16.86 -6.18 -1.60
N TYR A 38 -16.64 -5.40 -0.55
CA TYR A 38 -17.00 -5.73 0.84
C TYR A 38 -17.71 -4.55 1.53
N PRO A 39 -18.92 -4.14 1.11
CA PRO A 39 -19.55 -2.90 1.57
C PRO A 39 -19.86 -2.84 3.09
N GLY A 40 -19.75 -3.96 3.81
CA GLY A 40 -19.87 -4.01 5.27
C GLY A 40 -18.60 -3.63 6.04
N ILE A 41 -17.45 -3.53 5.36
CA ILE A 41 -16.17 -3.18 5.98
C ILE A 41 -15.95 -1.67 5.99
N THR A 42 -15.37 -1.17 7.08
CA THR A 42 -14.86 0.20 7.16
C THR A 42 -13.34 0.16 7.13
N VAL A 43 -12.74 0.84 6.15
CA VAL A 43 -11.28 0.96 6.02
C VAL A 43 -10.90 2.44 6.14
N ASP A 44 -10.29 2.76 7.28
CA ASP A 44 -9.74 4.08 7.54
C ASP A 44 -8.32 4.17 6.95
N LEU A 45 -7.86 5.39 6.72
CA LEU A 45 -6.50 5.66 6.25
C LEU A 45 -5.72 6.34 7.37
N PHE A 46 -4.48 5.91 7.56
CA PHE A 46 -3.58 6.52 8.52
C PHE A 46 -2.21 6.68 7.88
N MET A 47 -1.67 7.88 7.98
CA MET A 47 -0.31 8.17 7.58
C MET A 47 0.49 8.43 8.85
N PRO A 48 1.65 7.77 9.05
CA PRO A 48 2.58 8.18 10.08
C PRO A 48 2.99 9.64 9.90
N THR A 49 3.69 10.21 10.88
CA THR A 49 4.21 11.57 10.75
C THR A 49 5.09 11.64 9.50
N ILE A 50 4.92 12.63 8.63
CA ILE A 50 5.72 12.77 7.41
C ILE A 50 7.20 12.66 7.78
N THR A 51 7.98 11.93 6.98
CA THR A 51 9.40 11.55 7.20
C THR A 51 9.66 10.41 8.22
N ASN A 52 8.65 9.96 8.97
CA ASN A 52 8.80 8.81 9.87
C ASN A 52 8.51 7.49 9.17
N TYR A 53 9.51 6.63 9.13
CA TYR A 53 9.36 5.20 8.82
C TYR A 53 9.08 4.37 10.08
N TYR A 54 8.44 4.96 11.09
CA TYR A 54 8.11 4.31 12.36
C TYR A 54 6.88 4.97 13.00
N LEU A 55 6.31 4.31 14.00
CA LEU A 55 5.19 4.84 14.77
C LEU A 55 5.67 5.41 16.11
N THR A 56 5.23 6.62 16.43
CA THR A 56 5.44 7.21 17.76
C THR A 56 4.51 6.58 18.81
N PRO A 57 4.83 6.70 20.11
CA PRO A 57 3.94 6.23 21.18
C PRO A 57 2.50 6.74 21.05
N ASP A 58 2.31 8.04 20.80
CA ASP A 58 0.98 8.65 20.63
C ASP A 58 0.22 8.07 19.45
N GLN A 59 0.93 7.68 18.38
CA GLN A 59 0.31 7.05 17.21
C GLN A 59 -0.11 5.61 17.49
N TYR A 60 0.66 4.86 18.28
CA TYR A 60 0.20 3.55 18.77
C TYR A 60 -1.08 3.69 19.60
N ASP A 61 -1.08 4.62 20.55
CA ASP A 61 -2.22 4.85 21.44
C ASP A 61 -3.46 5.29 20.65
N TYR A 62 -3.26 6.18 19.67
CA TYR A 62 -4.31 6.58 18.73
C TYR A 62 -4.90 5.39 17.99
N LEU A 63 -4.06 4.56 17.35
CA LEU A 63 -4.50 3.39 16.58
C LEU A 63 -5.25 2.38 17.46
N GLN A 64 -4.77 2.13 18.68
CA GLN A 64 -5.44 1.23 19.63
C GLN A 64 -6.82 1.75 20.04
N ALA A 65 -6.95 3.07 20.26
CA ALA A 65 -8.22 3.68 20.63
C ALA A 65 -9.31 3.61 19.54
N GLN A 66 -8.92 3.38 18.28
CA GLN A 66 -9.88 3.29 17.16
C GLN A 66 -10.62 1.95 17.06
N GLY A 67 -10.17 0.92 17.79
CA GLY A 67 -10.79 -0.39 17.80
C GLY A 67 -10.75 -1.12 16.44
N TYR A 68 -9.69 -0.95 15.67
CA TYR A 68 -9.51 -1.67 14.40
C TYR A 68 -9.28 -3.18 14.67
N GLU A 69 -9.85 -4.04 13.82
CA GLU A 69 -9.69 -5.52 13.88
C GLU A 69 -8.49 -6.00 13.07
N PHE A 70 -7.99 -5.17 12.14
CA PHE A 70 -6.83 -5.43 11.31
C PHE A 70 -6.10 -4.15 10.92
N ILE A 71 -4.83 -4.32 10.57
CA ILE A 71 -3.97 -3.29 9.99
C ILE A 71 -3.44 -3.81 8.66
N ILE A 72 -3.50 -2.99 7.63
CA ILE A 72 -2.75 -3.18 6.40
C ILE A 72 -1.65 -2.12 6.36
N THR A 73 -0.41 -2.49 6.05
CA THR A 73 0.64 -1.51 5.74
C THR A 73 0.94 -1.54 4.25
N CYS A 74 1.08 -0.37 3.64
CA CYS A 74 1.39 -0.23 2.23
C CYS A 74 2.58 0.70 2.02
N ASP A 75 3.52 0.26 1.20
CA ASP A 75 4.74 1.02 0.85
C ASP A 75 5.53 1.49 2.09
N LEU A 76 5.44 0.71 3.17
CA LEU A 76 6.07 1.01 4.45
C LEU A 76 6.80 -0.21 4.99
N ASN A 77 8.11 -0.19 4.84
CA ASN A 77 9.00 -1.17 5.44
C ASN A 77 9.38 -0.76 6.85
N PHE A 78 8.46 -0.95 7.81
CA PHE A 78 8.74 -0.62 9.20
C PHE A 78 10.00 -1.35 9.71
N PRO A 79 10.88 -0.68 10.48
CA PRO A 79 11.97 -1.36 11.15
C PRO A 79 11.43 -2.40 12.13
N GLY A 80 12.23 -3.43 12.39
CA GLY A 80 11.78 -4.62 13.13
C GLY A 80 11.25 -4.32 14.53
N ASP A 81 11.75 -3.28 15.20
CA ASP A 81 11.24 -2.81 16.50
C ASP A 81 9.82 -2.24 16.41
N THR A 82 9.52 -1.51 15.34
CA THR A 82 8.18 -0.99 15.05
C THR A 82 7.23 -2.12 14.72
N VAL A 83 7.66 -3.10 13.91
CA VAL A 83 6.83 -4.29 13.64
C VAL A 83 6.57 -5.07 14.91
N GLN A 84 7.57 -5.31 15.75
CA GLN A 84 7.40 -5.99 17.04
C GLN A 84 6.48 -5.21 17.97
N GLY A 85 6.64 -3.88 18.06
CA GLY A 85 5.78 -3.02 18.85
C GLY A 85 4.33 -3.11 18.41
N LEU A 86 4.08 -3.06 17.10
CA LEU A 86 2.75 -3.22 16.52
C LEU A 86 2.21 -4.62 16.79
N ALA A 87 2.96 -5.67 16.54
CA ALA A 87 2.54 -7.06 16.76
C ALA A 87 2.20 -7.38 18.22
N GLN A 88 2.95 -6.81 19.18
CA GLN A 88 2.71 -7.00 20.62
C GLN A 88 1.52 -6.19 21.15
N ARG A 89 1.34 -4.98 20.62
CA ARG A 89 0.27 -4.06 21.06
C ARG A 89 -1.05 -4.31 20.34
N TRP A 90 -1.00 -4.97 19.19
CA TRP A 90 -2.14 -5.18 18.33
C TRP A 90 -2.68 -6.61 18.45
N PRO A 91 -3.89 -6.80 18.99
CA PRO A 91 -4.48 -8.13 19.10
C PRO A 91 -5.02 -8.68 17.76
N GLY A 92 -5.21 -7.80 16.76
CA GLY A 92 -5.68 -8.14 15.42
C GLY A 92 -4.59 -8.68 14.50
N GLN A 93 -4.92 -8.83 13.21
CA GLN A 93 -3.95 -9.23 12.19
C GLN A 93 -3.32 -8.01 11.52
N VAL A 94 -2.08 -8.17 11.08
CA VAL A 94 -1.28 -7.13 10.42
C VAL A 94 -0.77 -7.69 9.10
N TYR A 95 -1.12 -7.03 8.00
CA TYR A 95 -0.76 -7.45 6.65
C TYR A 95 0.15 -6.41 6.01
N PHE A 96 1.38 -6.80 5.68
CA PHE A 96 2.34 -5.96 4.99
C PHE A 96 2.25 -6.19 3.49
N PHE A 97 1.99 -5.12 2.73
CA PHE A 97 2.15 -5.08 1.29
C PHE A 97 3.25 -4.07 0.97
N ASP A 98 4.36 -4.56 0.44
CA ASP A 98 5.53 -3.76 0.16
C ASP A 98 6.31 -4.39 -0.99
N HIS A 99 7.31 -3.69 -1.51
CA HIS A 99 8.31 -4.23 -2.43
C HIS A 99 9.72 -4.21 -1.80
N HIS A 100 9.89 -3.60 -0.62
CA HIS A 100 11.07 -3.72 0.24
C HIS A 100 10.97 -4.95 1.18
N HIS A 101 12.09 -5.43 1.75
CA HIS A 101 12.11 -6.70 2.50
C HIS A 101 12.90 -6.64 3.81
N HIS A 102 12.24 -6.41 4.95
CA HIS A 102 12.80 -6.65 6.30
C HIS A 102 11.81 -7.41 7.22
N PRO A 103 11.73 -8.75 7.14
CA PRO A 103 10.76 -9.51 7.93
C PRO A 103 11.12 -9.53 9.42
N ALA A 104 10.14 -9.22 10.28
CA ALA A 104 10.17 -9.42 11.72
C ALA A 104 9.07 -10.44 12.08
N PRO A 105 9.41 -11.74 12.26
CA PRO A 105 8.42 -12.78 12.37
C PRO A 105 7.58 -12.66 13.64
N HIS A 106 6.25 -12.69 13.49
CA HIS A 106 5.29 -12.79 14.58
C HIS A 106 3.99 -13.46 14.09
N ALA A 107 3.25 -14.13 14.97
CA ALA A 107 2.13 -15.00 14.58
C ALA A 107 0.93 -14.27 13.93
N ASN A 108 0.78 -12.96 14.18
CA ASN A 108 -0.28 -12.13 13.60
C ASN A 108 0.23 -11.16 12.52
N VAL A 109 1.50 -11.30 12.10
CA VAL A 109 2.12 -10.46 11.07
C VAL A 109 2.34 -11.30 9.82
N HIS A 110 1.78 -10.83 8.70
CA HIS A 110 1.81 -11.50 7.42
C HIS A 110 2.45 -10.59 6.38
N TYR A 111 3.42 -11.11 5.63
CA TYR A 111 4.12 -10.37 4.59
C TYR A 111 3.67 -10.84 3.21
N TYR A 112 3.19 -9.92 2.41
CA TYR A 112 2.89 -10.07 1.00
C TYR A 112 3.79 -9.09 0.27
N ASN A 113 5.09 -9.36 0.28
CA ASN A 113 6.06 -8.52 -0.41
C ASN A 113 6.44 -9.19 -1.72
N MET A 114 6.53 -8.40 -2.79
CA MET A 114 6.86 -8.91 -4.13
C MET A 114 7.67 -7.86 -4.89
N GLU A 115 8.61 -8.32 -5.71
CA GLU A 115 9.42 -7.43 -6.54
C GLU A 115 8.53 -6.79 -7.61
N HIS A 116 8.31 -5.49 -7.48
CA HIS A 116 7.53 -4.67 -8.39
C HIS A 116 8.17 -3.29 -8.55
N PRO A 117 7.80 -2.55 -9.60
CA PRO A 117 8.20 -1.15 -9.74
C PRO A 117 7.64 -0.26 -8.63
N ALA A 118 6.49 -0.60 -8.04
CA ALA A 118 5.83 0.12 -6.94
C ALA A 118 4.88 -0.83 -6.17
N CYS A 119 4.63 -0.58 -4.89
CA CYS A 119 3.65 -1.27 -4.05
C CYS A 119 2.25 -1.27 -4.68
N ALA A 120 1.82 -0.15 -5.25
CA ALA A 120 0.50 -0.05 -5.89
C ALA A 120 0.35 -1.00 -7.09
N SER A 121 1.42 -1.18 -7.87
CA SER A 121 1.41 -2.12 -9.00
C SER A 121 1.33 -3.57 -8.54
N HIS A 122 1.99 -3.91 -7.42
CA HIS A 122 1.85 -5.22 -6.79
C HIS A 122 0.41 -5.45 -6.29
N ILE A 123 -0.16 -4.48 -5.58
CA ILE A 123 -1.55 -4.57 -5.10
C ILE A 123 -2.52 -4.74 -6.26
N ALA A 124 -2.37 -3.96 -7.34
CA ALA A 124 -3.20 -4.06 -8.53
C ALA A 124 -3.13 -5.44 -9.17
N GLU A 125 -1.93 -6.02 -9.33
CA GLU A 125 -1.79 -7.38 -9.86
C GLU A 125 -2.49 -8.42 -8.97
N ARG A 126 -2.28 -8.35 -7.65
CA ARG A 126 -2.93 -9.29 -6.72
C ARG A 126 -4.45 -9.21 -6.72
N LEU A 127 -5.00 -8.02 -6.96
CA LEU A 127 -6.43 -7.77 -7.07
C LEU A 127 -6.97 -8.00 -8.49
N ALA A 128 -6.10 -8.42 -9.44
CA ALA A 128 -6.42 -8.54 -10.85
C ALA A 128 -7.02 -7.25 -11.47
N LEU A 129 -6.56 -6.09 -10.99
CA LEU A 129 -6.93 -4.78 -11.50
C LEU A 129 -6.04 -4.40 -12.69
N PRO A 130 -6.55 -3.62 -13.65
CA PRO A 130 -5.72 -3.12 -14.75
C PRO A 130 -4.65 -2.15 -14.23
N PHE A 131 -3.51 -2.09 -14.92
CA PHE A 131 -2.52 -1.03 -14.73
C PHE A 131 -2.97 0.23 -15.47
N ASP A 132 -4.03 0.84 -14.95
CA ASP A 132 -4.53 2.14 -15.38
C ASP A 132 -3.71 3.28 -14.73
N VAL A 133 -4.27 4.50 -14.75
CA VAL A 133 -3.60 5.71 -14.23
C VAL A 133 -3.04 5.53 -12.82
N LEU A 134 -3.75 4.83 -11.93
CA LEU A 134 -3.34 4.73 -10.53
C LEU A 134 -2.09 3.88 -10.35
N PRO A 135 -2.05 2.57 -10.72
CA PRO A 135 -0.80 1.81 -10.64
C PRO A 135 0.33 2.46 -11.46
N VAL A 136 0.03 3.05 -12.62
CA VAL A 136 1.05 3.69 -13.48
C VAL A 136 1.69 4.91 -12.82
N ILE A 137 0.91 5.81 -12.21
CA ILE A 137 1.49 7.00 -11.57
C ILE A 137 2.35 6.63 -10.36
N ALA A 138 2.00 5.56 -9.63
CA ALA A 138 2.84 5.02 -8.56
C ALA A 138 4.17 4.45 -9.10
N MET A 139 4.13 3.64 -10.18
CA MET A 139 5.34 3.13 -10.83
C MET A 139 6.27 4.24 -11.31
N VAL A 140 5.71 5.31 -11.92
CA VAL A 140 6.47 6.48 -12.36
C VAL A 140 6.98 7.28 -11.16
N GLY A 141 6.20 7.39 -10.09
CA GLY A 141 6.60 8.08 -8.87
C GLY A 141 7.82 7.44 -8.21
N ASP A 142 7.83 6.12 -8.11
CA ASP A 142 8.82 5.37 -7.35
C ASP A 142 10.09 5.05 -8.16
N ARG A 143 9.94 4.83 -9.48
CA ARG A 143 11.08 4.55 -10.38
C ARG A 143 11.57 5.75 -11.19
N GLU A 144 10.84 6.86 -11.16
CA GLU A 144 11.10 8.06 -11.95
C GLU A 144 11.41 7.72 -13.42
N GLU A 145 12.42 8.35 -14.04
CA GLU A 145 12.85 8.02 -15.41
C GLU A 145 13.35 6.58 -15.57
N GLY A 146 13.73 5.91 -14.48
CA GLY A 146 14.21 4.53 -14.47
C GLY A 146 13.18 3.54 -15.00
N ILE A 147 11.87 3.82 -14.85
CA ILE A 147 10.80 2.96 -15.37
C ILE A 147 10.88 2.74 -16.88
N GLN A 148 11.46 3.68 -17.64
CA GLN A 148 11.57 3.59 -19.09
C GLN A 148 12.47 2.45 -19.58
N GLN A 149 13.32 1.92 -18.68
CA GLN A 149 14.21 0.80 -18.97
C GLN A 149 13.54 -0.56 -18.69
N ASP A 150 12.40 -0.55 -18.00
CA ASP A 150 11.67 -1.75 -17.64
C ASP A 150 10.81 -2.26 -18.80
N LYS A 151 11.25 -3.36 -19.43
CA LYS A 151 10.57 -3.94 -20.59
C LYS A 151 9.21 -4.55 -20.26
N LEU A 152 8.98 -4.90 -18.99
CA LEU A 152 7.74 -5.51 -18.54
C LEU A 152 6.70 -4.43 -18.23
N TYR A 153 7.10 -3.40 -17.48
CA TYR A 153 6.15 -2.41 -16.95
C TYR A 153 6.03 -1.13 -17.79
N TYR A 154 7.07 -0.71 -18.52
CA TYR A 154 6.99 0.50 -19.34
C TYR A 154 5.90 0.48 -20.43
N PRO A 155 5.57 -0.67 -21.07
CA PRO A 155 4.44 -0.73 -22.00
C PRO A 155 3.11 -0.27 -21.38
N HIS A 156 2.89 -0.48 -20.08
CA HIS A 156 1.69 0.00 -19.38
C HIS A 156 1.71 1.52 -19.20
N VAL A 157 2.88 2.09 -18.90
CA VAL A 157 3.07 3.56 -18.87
C VAL A 157 2.77 4.17 -20.24
N GLN A 158 3.26 3.53 -21.31
CA GLN A 158 2.99 3.97 -22.68
C GLN A 158 1.50 3.89 -23.05
N ALA A 159 0.81 2.84 -22.60
CA ALA A 159 -0.62 2.68 -22.82
C ALA A 159 -1.42 3.81 -22.14
N VAL A 160 -1.13 4.11 -20.88
CA VAL A 160 -1.79 5.22 -20.14
C VAL A 160 -1.48 6.57 -20.77
N MET A 161 -0.24 6.82 -21.21
CA MET A 161 0.11 8.05 -21.93
C MET A 161 -0.71 8.20 -23.22
N ALA A 162 -0.83 7.13 -24.01
CA ALA A 162 -1.59 7.14 -25.25
C ALA A 162 -3.10 7.31 -25.01
N GLU A 163 -3.66 6.61 -24.03
CA GLU A 163 -5.09 6.65 -23.68
C GLU A 163 -5.53 8.04 -23.23
N HIS A 164 -4.73 8.70 -22.41
CA HIS A 164 -5.09 9.98 -21.79
C HIS A 164 -4.46 11.21 -22.49
N GLY A 165 -3.70 11.01 -23.57
CA GLY A 165 -2.99 12.09 -24.25
C GLY A 165 -1.96 12.79 -23.35
N LEU A 166 -1.31 12.02 -22.47
CA LEU A 166 -0.31 12.52 -21.53
C LEU A 166 1.10 12.28 -22.06
N THR A 167 2.01 13.16 -21.66
CA THR A 167 3.45 12.98 -21.83
C THR A 167 4.06 12.35 -20.58
N PHE A 168 5.24 11.73 -20.74
CA PHE A 168 5.97 11.18 -19.60
C PHE A 168 6.30 12.27 -18.56
N SER A 169 6.66 13.47 -19.00
CA SER A 169 6.92 14.60 -18.11
C SER A 169 5.71 15.00 -17.27
N GLN A 170 4.49 14.93 -17.82
CA GLN A 170 3.27 15.20 -17.05
C GLN A 170 2.99 14.12 -16.00
N LEU A 171 3.21 12.84 -16.34
CA LEU A 171 3.13 11.75 -15.35
C LEU A 171 4.17 11.94 -14.24
N LEU A 172 5.39 12.33 -14.62
CA LEU A 172 6.48 12.58 -13.71
C LEU A 172 6.19 13.78 -12.79
N GLU A 173 5.60 14.86 -13.29
CA GLU A 173 5.18 16.01 -12.48
C GLU A 173 4.08 15.66 -11.47
N ALA A 174 3.17 14.75 -11.84
CA ALA A 174 2.06 14.35 -10.99
C ALA A 174 2.47 13.51 -9.76
N ARG A 175 3.76 13.14 -9.64
CA ARG A 175 4.31 12.46 -8.44
C ARG A 175 4.51 13.35 -7.22
N ARG A 176 4.44 14.68 -7.41
CA ARG A 176 4.73 15.71 -6.40
C ARG A 176 3.48 16.11 -5.64
#